data_AF-A0A842R2Y3-F1
#
_entry.id   AF-A0A842R2Y3-F1
#
_cell.length_a   1.000
_cell.length_b   1.000
_cell.length_c   1.000
_cell.angle_alpha   90.00
_cell.angle_beta   90.00
_cell.angle_gamma   90.00
#
_symmetry.space_group_name_H-M   'P 1'
#
loop_
_entity.id
_entity.type
_entity.pdbx_description
1 polymer ?
#
loop_
_entity_poly.entity_id
_entity_poly.type
_entity_poly.pdbx_seq_one_letter_code
_entity_poly.pdbx_strand_id
1 'polypeptide(L)' 'MEVIVIGNGVGGMSVASKMRGLDGNVTIEIYSDEPYGYYSRVWLPQL' A
#
# COMPACT_ATOMS: atom_id res chain seq x y z
N MET A 1 11.78 8.47 10.69
CA MET A 1 12.10 7.90 9.36
C MET A 1 10.87 8.03 8.49
N GLU A 2 11.06 8.28 7.19
CA GLU A 2 9.97 8.44 6.23
C GLU A 2 10.12 7.41 5.11
N VAL A 3 9.01 6.80 4.71
CA VAL A 3 8.95 5.80 3.65
C VAL A 3 7.88 6.22 2.64
N ILE A 4 8.29 6.37 1.39
CA ILE A 4 7.39 6.66 0.27
C ILE A 4 7.16 5.36 -0.50
N VAL A 5 5.88 5.00 -0.68
CA VAL A 5 5.45 3.82 -1.44
C VAL A 5 4.74 4.30 -2.70
N ILE A 6 5.20 3.83 -3.86
CA ILE A 6 4.57 4.11 -5.16
C ILE A 6 3.81 2.84 -5.58
N GLY A 7 2.48 2.94 -5.60
CA GLY A 7 1.53 1.86 -5.86
C GLY A 7 0.84 1.36 -4.59
N ASN A 8 -0.49 1.48 -4.52
CA ASN A 8 -1.31 1.03 -3.38
C ASN A 8 -1.85 -0.41 -3.51
N GLY A 9 -1.29 -1.22 -4.41
CA GLY A 9 -1.64 -2.63 -4.56
C GLY A 9 -1.11 -3.51 -3.41
N VAL A 10 -1.29 -4.83 -3.54
CA VAL A 10 -0.93 -5.78 -2.47
C VAL A 10 0.53 -5.67 -2.02
N GLY A 11 1.46 -5.44 -2.96
CA GLY A 11 2.88 -5.26 -2.66
C GLY A 11 3.13 -4.01 -1.81
N GLY A 12 2.64 -2.85 -2.26
CA GLY A 12 2.84 -1.58 -1.54
C GLY A 12 2.19 -1.58 -0.16
N MET A 13 0.96 -2.11 -0.06
CA MET A 13 0.27 -2.23 1.23
C MET A 13 0.96 -3.20 2.18
N SER A 14 1.55 -4.29 1.68
CA SER A 14 2.31 -5.23 2.50
C SER A 14 3.57 -4.60 3.06
N VAL A 15 4.30 -3.82 2.25
CA VAL A 15 5.48 -3.06 2.69
C VAL A 15 5.08 -2.06 3.77
N ALA A 16 4.04 -1.25 3.53
CA ALA A 16 3.58 -0.25 4.49
C ALA A 16 3.18 -0.88 5.84
N SER A 17 2.41 -1.97 5.80
CA SER A 17 2.01 -2.71 6.99
C SER A 17 3.22 -3.27 7.76
N LYS A 18 4.17 -3.86 7.05
CA LYS A 18 5.39 -4.40 7.66
C LYS A 18 6.23 -3.30 8.31
N MET A 19 6.39 -2.15 7.65
CA MET A 19 7.14 -1.02 8.19
C MET A 19 6.50 -0.45 9.45
N ARG A 20 5.17 -0.27 9.45
CA ARG A 20 4.44 0.17 10.65
C ARG A 20 4.58 -0.80 11.83
N GLY A 21 4.62 -2.10 11.54
CA GLY A 21 4.86 -3.12 12.57
C GLY A 21 6.27 -3.13 13.13
N LEU A 22 7.27 -2.70 12.35
CA LEU A 22 8.67 -2.59 12.79
C LEU A 22 8.94 -1.28 13.56
N ASP A 23 8.31 -0.20 13.14
CA ASP A 23 8.40 1.12 13.77
C ASP A 23 7.01 1.77 13.80
N GLY A 24 6.42 1.88 14.98
CA GLY A 24 5.08 2.47 15.16
C GLY A 24 5.01 3.96 14.79
N ASN A 25 6.16 4.66 14.79
CA ASN A 25 6.27 6.09 14.53
C ASN A 25 6.76 6.41 13.11
N VAL A 26 6.98 5.40 12.26
CA VAL A 26 7.37 5.63 10.87
C VAL A 26 6.28 6.40 10.13
N THR A 27 6.69 7.45 9.40
CA THR A 27 5.80 8.16 8.49
C THR A 27 5.77 7.42 7.16
N ILE A 28 4.57 7.10 6.67
CA ILE A 28 4.37 6.34 5.44
C ILE A 28 3.41 7.11 4.56
N GLU A 29 3.86 7.45 3.35
CA GLU A 29 3.03 8.02 2.30
C GLU A 29 2.90 7.03 1.16
N ILE A 30 1.67 6.82 0.68
CA ILE A 30 1.38 5.87 -0.39
C ILE A 30 0.70 6.64 -1.53
N TYR A 31 1.33 6.63 -2.70
CA TYR A 31 0.83 7.25 -3.91
C TYR A 31 0.28 6.18 -4.85
N SER A 32 -0.85 6.45 -5.49
CA SER A 32 -1.44 5.59 -6.52
C SER A 32 -2.03 6.46 -7.62
N ASP A 33 -1.99 5.98 -8.85
CA ASP A 33 -2.69 6.56 -10.00
C ASP A 33 -4.17 6.15 -10.04
N GLU A 34 -4.53 5.07 -9.34
CA GLU A 34 -5.91 4.62 -9.25
C GLU A 34 -6.74 5.50 -8.31
N PRO A 35 -7.95 5.93 -8.72
CA PRO A 35 -8.83 6.78 -7.91
C PRO A 35 -9.57 6.00 -6.82
N TYR A 36 -9.02 4.87 -6.37
CA TYR A 36 -9.59 3.96 -5.39
C TYR A 36 -8.57 3.65 -4.29
N GLY A 37 -9.05 3.39 -3.07
CA GLY A 37 -8.23 2.82 -2.01
C GLY A 37 -7.73 1.41 -2.35
N TYR A 38 -6.92 0.81 -1.47
CA TYR A 38 -6.49 -0.58 -1.66
C TYR A 38 -7.69 -1.53 -1.76
N TYR A 39 -7.62 -2.44 -2.74
CA TYR A 39 -8.62 -3.48 -2.95
C TYR A 39 -7.95 -4.77 -3.43
N SER A 40 -8.68 -5.87 -3.29
CA SER A 40 -8.24 -7.18 -3.77
C SER A 40 -8.51 -7.32 -5.26
N ARG A 41 -7.47 -7.23 -6.10
CA ARG A 41 -7.62 -7.40 -7.57
C ARG A 41 -8.16 -8.76 -7.98
N VAL A 42 -7.95 -9.81 -7.17
CA VAL A 42 -8.42 -11.18 -7.49
C VAL A 42 -9.94 -11.33 -7.44
N TRP A 43 -10.66 -10.36 -6.86
CA TRP A 43 -12.13 -10.34 -6.86
C TRP A 43 -12.73 -9.57 -8.03
N LEU A 44 -11.91 -8.92 -8.85
CA LEU A 44 -12.40 -8.32 -10.08
C LEU A 44 -12.82 -9.43 -11.06
N PRO A 45 -13.86 -9.20 -11.89
CA PRO A 45 -14.20 -10.10 -12.98
C PRO A 45 -12.98 -10.37 -13.85
N GLN A 46 -12.77 -11.64 -14.20
CA GLN A 46 -11.80 -12.00 -15.22
C GLN A 46 -12.37 -11.62 -16.58
N LEU A 47 -11.57 -10.90 -17.39
CA LEU A 47 -11.86 -10.64 -18.79
C LEU A 47 -11.59 -11.89 -19.64
#